data_AF-A0A2E4B9S4-F1
#
_entry.id   AF-A0A2E4B9S4-F1
#
_cell.length_a   1.000
_cell.length_b   1.000
_cell.length_c   1.000
_cell.angle_alpha   90.00
_cell.angle_beta   90.00
_cell.angle_gamma   90.00
#
_symmetry.space_group_name_H-M   'P 1'
#
loop_
_entity.id
_entity.type
_entity.pdbx_description
1 polymer ?
#
loop_
_entity_poly.entity_id
_entity_poly.type
_entity_poly.pdbx_seq_one_letter_code
_entity_poly.pdbx_strand_id
1 'polypeptide(L)'
;MLEPEDRWILAEHHKVMATAKEAWTNLDIYSSTQALKNFLTGVLPSHWLEMVKTRLYDEDTTAAWVLHRVVRDTLTAFSPVCPFFTHHITTTVYGTSCVDARDFPVHVDDALGVGTEEGDALRRLTADLTTFNSLVWSTKREQGIALNQPIEGMALPESLEPFRPVLTSMHRLA
;
A
#
# COMPACT_ATOMS: atom_id res chain seq x y z
N MET A 1 -11.96 6.66 10.77
CA MET A 1 -11.06 5.78 11.57
C MET A 1 -10.34 4.89 10.56
N LEU A 2 -9.07 4.54 10.77
CA LEU A 2 -8.35 3.70 9.82
C LEU A 2 -8.91 2.27 9.88
N GLU A 3 -9.33 1.74 8.73
CA GLU A 3 -9.73 0.34 8.60
C GLU A 3 -8.50 -0.59 8.62
N PRO A 4 -8.67 -1.90 8.86
CA PRO A 4 -7.54 -2.84 8.94
C PRO A 4 -6.59 -2.79 7.73
N GLU A 5 -7.12 -2.67 6.51
CA GLU A 5 -6.34 -2.52 5.28
C GLU A 5 -5.55 -1.20 5.22
N ASP A 6 -6.10 -0.12 5.77
CA ASP A 6 -5.43 1.18 5.85
C ASP A 6 -4.24 1.12 6.82
N ARG A 7 -4.43 0.49 7.98
CA ARG A 7 -3.35 0.28 8.96
C ARG A 7 -2.27 -0.62 8.39
N TRP A 8 -2.68 -1.69 7.69
CA TRP A 8 -1.77 -2.62 7.04
C TRP A 8 -0.88 -1.95 5.99
N ILE A 9 -1.46 -1.17 5.06
CA ILE A 9 -0.65 -0.51 4.03
C ILE A 9 0.28 0.54 4.62
N LEU A 10 -0.13 1.22 5.70
CA LEU A 10 0.73 2.14 6.43
C LEU A 10 1.89 1.41 7.10
N ALA A 11 1.66 0.23 7.70
CA ALA A 11 2.72 -0.59 8.28
C ALA A 11 3.73 -1.11 7.23
N GLU A 12 3.26 -1.48 6.03
CA GLU A 12 4.14 -1.82 4.90
C GLU A 12 4.91 -0.59 4.37
N HIS A 13 4.23 0.54 4.21
CA HIS A 13 4.85 1.80 3.80
C HIS A 13 5.95 2.24 4.79
N HIS A 14 5.74 2.09 6.10
CA HIS A 14 6.75 2.41 7.11
C HIS A 14 8.01 1.58 6.95
N LYS A 15 7.88 0.27 6.68
CA LYS A 15 9.02 -0.61 6.39
C LYS A 15 9.77 -0.14 5.15
N VAL A 16 9.05 0.17 4.07
CA VAL A 16 9.66 0.67 2.82
C VAL A 16 10.41 1.98 3.06
N MET A 17 9.82 2.92 3.80
CA MET A 17 10.44 4.21 4.11
C MET A 17 11.65 4.05 5.03
N ALA A 18 11.62 3.12 6.00
CA ALA A 18 12.77 2.81 6.84
C ALA A 18 13.92 2.22 6.01
N THR A 19 13.65 1.24 5.14
CA THR A 19 14.65 0.67 4.23
C THR A 19 15.23 1.72 3.29
N ALA A 20 14.38 2.56 2.69
CA ALA A 20 14.83 3.63 1.80
C ALA A 20 15.70 4.66 2.52
N LYS A 21 15.33 5.05 3.74
CA LYS A 21 16.10 6.00 4.56
C LYS A 21 17.47 5.45 4.94
N GLU A 22 17.53 4.20 5.38
CA GLU A 22 18.79 3.53 5.72
C GLU A 22 19.69 3.42 4.48
N ALA A 23 19.15 2.97 3.36
CA ALA A 23 19.88 2.87 2.10
C ALA A 23 20.39 4.24 1.62
N TRP A 24 19.57 5.30 1.70
CA TRP A 24 20.02 6.67 1.39
C TRP A 24 21.16 7.14 2.30
N THR A 25 21.07 6.85 3.60
CA THR A 25 22.10 7.20 4.59
C THR A 25 23.43 6.51 4.27
N ASN A 26 23.36 5.28 3.77
CA ASN A 26 24.52 4.47 3.40
C ASN A 26 24.98 4.65 1.94
N LEU A 27 24.42 5.64 1.21
CA LEU A 27 24.67 5.87 -0.22
C LEU A 27 24.35 4.66 -1.13
N ASP A 28 23.50 3.75 -0.67
CA ASP A 28 22.99 2.64 -1.47
C ASP A 28 21.76 3.10 -2.28
N ILE A 29 22.07 3.73 -3.42
CA ILE A 29 21.05 4.27 -4.33
C ILE A 29 20.17 3.15 -4.90
N TYR A 30 20.76 2.00 -5.18
CA TYR A 30 20.06 0.89 -5.81
C TYR A 30 18.96 0.34 -4.88
N SER A 31 19.32 -0.01 -3.64
CA SER A 31 18.36 -0.60 -2.70
C SER A 31 17.22 0.36 -2.36
N SER A 32 17.52 1.65 -2.18
CA SER A 32 16.47 2.64 -1.92
C SER A 32 15.51 2.79 -3.12
N THR A 33 16.07 2.90 -4.33
CA THR A 33 15.29 2.98 -5.56
C THR A 33 14.39 1.76 -5.74
N GLN A 34 14.93 0.55 -5.52
CA GLN A 34 14.16 -0.68 -5.66
C GLN A 34 13.05 -0.79 -4.61
N ALA A 35 13.32 -0.45 -3.35
CA ALA A 35 12.30 -0.49 -2.30
C ALA A 35 11.10 0.41 -2.64
N LEU A 36 11.37 1.67 -3.00
CA LEU A 36 10.34 2.66 -3.34
C LEU A 36 9.58 2.26 -4.62
N LYS A 37 10.30 1.86 -5.67
CA LYS A 37 9.70 1.43 -6.94
C LYS A 37 8.82 0.20 -6.74
N ASN A 38 9.32 -0.83 -6.08
CA ASN A 38 8.58 -2.08 -5.88
C ASN A 38 7.33 -1.87 -5.05
N PHE A 39 7.35 -0.93 -4.10
CA PHE A 39 6.15 -0.54 -3.37
C PHE A 39 5.13 0.16 -4.28
N LEU A 40 5.56 1.18 -5.05
CA LEU A 40 4.68 1.95 -5.96
C LEU A 40 4.07 1.10 -7.08
N THR A 41 4.77 0.06 -7.55
CA THR A 41 4.28 -0.81 -8.63
C THR A 41 3.78 -2.17 -8.14
N GLY A 42 3.93 -2.46 -6.85
CA GLY A 42 3.63 -3.76 -6.24
C GLY A 42 2.45 -3.65 -5.28
N VAL A 43 2.72 -3.78 -3.98
CA VAL A 43 1.69 -3.97 -2.95
C VAL A 43 0.65 -2.84 -2.90
N LEU A 44 1.06 -1.60 -3.14
CA LEU A 44 0.16 -0.45 -3.11
C LEU A 44 -0.93 -0.54 -4.19
N PRO A 45 -0.61 -0.52 -5.50
CA PRO A 45 -1.64 -0.60 -6.54
C PRO A 45 -2.24 -2.00 -6.69
N SER A 46 -1.45 -3.05 -6.49
CA SER A 46 -1.86 -4.42 -6.80
C SER A 46 -2.79 -5.01 -5.75
N HIS A 47 -2.81 -4.48 -4.52
CA HIS A 47 -3.60 -5.05 -3.44
C HIS A 47 -4.39 -3.98 -2.69
N TRP A 48 -3.72 -3.04 -2.01
CA TRP A 48 -4.44 -2.07 -1.17
C TRP A 48 -5.40 -1.19 -1.99
N LEU A 49 -4.97 -0.70 -3.15
CA LEU A 49 -5.82 0.16 -3.98
C LEU A 49 -7.06 -0.58 -4.51
N GLU A 50 -6.94 -1.88 -4.80
CA GLU A 50 -8.11 -2.70 -5.20
C GLU A 50 -9.05 -2.95 -4.01
N MET A 51 -8.52 -3.08 -2.78
CA MET A 51 -9.32 -3.22 -1.55
C MET A 51 -10.16 -1.97 -1.27
N VAL A 52 -9.56 -0.79 -1.36
CA VAL A 52 -10.24 0.46 -1.01
C VAL A 52 -10.94 1.14 -2.19
N LYS A 53 -10.93 0.51 -3.38
CA LYS A 53 -11.44 1.10 -4.62
C LYS A 53 -12.87 1.60 -4.50
N THR A 54 -13.76 0.78 -3.95
CA THR A 54 -15.16 1.16 -3.71
C THR A 54 -15.26 2.30 -2.70
N ARG A 55 -14.49 2.25 -1.61
CA ARG A 55 -14.44 3.32 -0.60
C ARG A 55 -14.01 4.66 -1.22
N LEU A 56 -13.04 4.66 -2.12
CA LEU A 56 -12.62 5.87 -2.84
C LEU A 56 -13.70 6.41 -3.78
N TYR A 57 -14.46 5.55 -4.46
CA TYR A 57 -15.61 5.97 -5.27
C TYR A 57 -16.75 6.53 -4.42
N ASP A 58 -16.91 6.04 -3.20
CA ASP A 58 -17.89 6.49 -2.22
C ASP A 58 -17.39 7.70 -1.40
N GLU A 59 -16.36 8.40 -1.89
CA GLU A 59 -15.78 9.62 -1.29
C GLU A 59 -15.28 9.43 0.16
N ASP A 60 -14.80 8.23 0.53
CA ASP A 60 -14.17 7.98 1.82
C ASP A 60 -12.89 8.81 1.99
N THR A 61 -13.03 9.91 2.73
CA THR A 61 -11.94 10.83 3.05
C THR A 61 -10.78 10.18 3.81
N THR A 62 -11.03 9.08 4.56
CA THR A 62 -9.98 8.35 5.27
C THR A 62 -9.11 7.57 4.27
N ALA A 63 -9.73 6.80 3.37
CA ALA A 63 -9.00 6.09 2.32
C ALA A 63 -8.24 7.06 1.41
N ALA A 64 -8.88 8.17 1.03
CA ALA A 64 -8.24 9.22 0.23
C ALA A 64 -7.02 9.81 0.97
N TRP A 65 -7.14 10.09 2.27
CA TRP A 65 -6.03 10.59 3.07
C TRP A 65 -4.85 9.61 3.12
N VAL A 66 -5.11 8.31 3.32
CA VAL A 66 -4.07 7.26 3.32
C VAL A 66 -3.36 7.21 1.97
N LEU A 67 -4.12 7.21 0.86
CA LEU A 67 -3.57 7.22 -0.49
C LEU A 67 -2.66 8.42 -0.71
N HIS A 68 -3.14 9.63 -0.41
CA HIS A 68 -2.37 10.85 -0.59
C HIS A 68 -1.12 10.88 0.28
N ARG A 69 -1.22 10.43 1.54
CA ARG A 69 -0.10 10.37 2.47
C ARG A 69 0.99 9.44 1.98
N VAL A 70 0.63 8.21 1.62
CA VAL A 70 1.57 7.19 1.13
C VAL A 70 2.23 7.63 -0.18
N VAL A 71 1.44 8.12 -1.15
CA VAL A 71 1.98 8.54 -2.45
C VAL A 71 2.90 9.74 -2.31
N ARG A 72 2.50 10.79 -1.56
CA ARG A 72 3.31 11.99 -1.37
C ARG A 72 4.66 11.66 -0.73
N ASP A 73 4.64 10.87 0.33
CA ASP A 73 5.86 10.52 1.08
C ASP A 73 6.79 9.65 0.22
N THR A 74 6.23 8.66 -0.50
CA THR A 74 7.01 7.82 -1.41
C THR A 74 7.64 8.63 -2.54
N LEU A 75 6.90 9.55 -3.17
CA LEU A 75 7.44 10.43 -4.23
C LEU A 75 8.52 11.38 -3.69
N THR A 76 8.37 11.85 -2.45
CA THR A 76 9.39 12.67 -1.79
C THR A 76 10.69 11.90 -1.62
N ALA A 77 10.62 10.67 -1.08
CA ALA A 77 11.79 9.80 -0.94
C ALA A 77 12.38 9.33 -2.29
N PHE A 78 11.57 9.32 -3.35
CA PHE A 78 11.99 8.92 -4.70
C PHE A 78 12.55 10.10 -5.54
N SER A 79 12.34 11.33 -5.09
CA SER A 79 12.77 12.54 -5.80
C SER A 79 14.27 12.65 -6.09
N PRO A 80 15.20 12.10 -5.27
CA PRO A 80 16.64 12.11 -5.62
C PRO A 80 16.96 11.31 -6.88
N VAL A 81 16.11 10.35 -7.28
CA VAL A 81 16.32 9.47 -8.43
C VAL A 81 15.53 9.93 -9.65
N CYS A 82 14.30 10.39 -9.42
CA CYS A 82 13.35 10.78 -10.48
C CYS A 82 12.78 12.18 -10.24
N PRO A 83 13.62 13.24 -10.23
CA PRO A 83 13.21 14.59 -9.81
C PRO A 83 12.14 15.20 -10.71
N PHE A 84 12.26 15.10 -12.04
CA PHE A 84 11.27 15.69 -12.95
C PHE A 84 9.89 15.03 -12.86
N PHE A 85 9.87 13.70 -12.78
CA PHE A 85 8.64 12.93 -12.67
C PHE A 85 7.91 13.19 -11.34
N THR A 86 8.65 13.10 -10.23
CA THR A 86 8.11 13.35 -8.89
C THR A 86 7.69 14.81 -8.72
N HIS A 87 8.44 15.78 -9.26
CA HIS A 87 8.07 17.19 -9.33
C HIS A 87 6.74 17.40 -10.06
N HIS A 88 6.58 16.82 -11.26
CA HIS A 88 5.39 17.02 -12.06
C HIS A 88 4.14 16.52 -11.35
N ILE A 89 4.18 15.29 -10.81
CA ILE A 89 3.04 14.70 -10.10
C ILE A 89 2.70 15.52 -8.85
N THR A 90 3.69 15.83 -8.01
CA THR A 90 3.42 16.49 -6.73
C THR A 90 2.97 17.93 -6.89
N THR A 91 3.53 18.67 -7.86
CA THR A 91 3.04 20.02 -8.18
C THR A 91 1.63 19.99 -8.74
N THR A 92 1.30 19.01 -9.58
CA THR A 92 -0.04 18.88 -10.18
C THR A 92 -1.10 18.52 -9.13
N VAL A 93 -0.81 17.58 -8.24
CA VAL A 93 -1.78 17.07 -7.26
C VAL A 93 -1.84 17.92 -5.99
N TYR A 94 -0.71 18.44 -5.52
CA TYR A 94 -0.60 19.12 -4.23
C TYR A 94 -0.24 20.61 -4.33
N GLY A 95 0.04 21.13 -5.53
CA GLY A 95 0.47 22.52 -5.74
C GLY A 95 1.91 22.82 -5.32
N THR A 96 2.64 21.83 -4.80
CA THR A 96 4.02 21.98 -4.29
C THR A 96 4.89 20.83 -4.77
N SER A 97 6.14 21.13 -5.13
CA SER A 97 7.09 20.10 -5.55
C SER A 97 7.71 19.39 -4.36
N CYS A 98 7.75 18.05 -4.39
CA CYS A 98 8.49 17.28 -3.40
C CYS A 98 10.02 17.37 -3.54
N VAL A 99 10.54 17.88 -4.66
CA VAL A 99 11.99 18.11 -4.86
C VAL A 99 12.51 19.21 -3.92
N ASP A 100 11.62 20.09 -3.47
CA ASP A 100 11.94 21.15 -2.52
C ASP A 100 11.97 20.68 -1.06
N ALA A 101 11.61 19.41 -0.80
CA ALA A 101 11.70 18.85 0.54
C ALA A 101 13.13 18.94 1.09
N ARG A 102 13.23 19.21 2.39
CA ARG A 102 14.51 19.31 3.12
C ARG A 102 14.69 18.22 4.16
N ASP A 103 13.60 17.55 4.52
CA ASP A 103 13.58 16.46 5.48
C ASP A 103 13.02 15.19 4.84
N PHE A 104 13.52 14.04 5.28
CA PHE A 104 12.94 12.76 4.91
C PHE A 104 11.56 12.61 5.56
N PRO A 105 10.54 12.05 4.86
CA PRO A 105 9.19 11.97 5.40
C PRO A 105 9.12 11.24 6.75
N VAL A 106 8.37 11.83 7.68
CA VAL A 106 8.13 11.27 9.01
C VAL A 106 6.99 10.25 8.96
N HIS A 107 7.08 9.24 9.81
CA HIS A 107 6.03 8.25 10.04
C HIS A 107 4.68 8.91 10.42
N VAL A 108 3.58 8.26 10.01
CA VAL A 108 2.21 8.69 10.33
C VAL A 108 1.85 8.41 11.78
N ASP A 109 2.23 7.22 12.24
CA ASP A 109 1.90 6.68 13.56
C ASP A 109 3.02 5.71 13.95
N ASP A 110 3.76 6.06 15.01
CA ASP A 110 4.91 5.27 15.44
C ASP A 110 4.53 3.82 15.81
N ALA A 111 3.27 3.56 16.21
CA ALA A 111 2.78 2.21 16.51
C ALA A 111 2.75 1.27 15.29
N LEU A 112 2.84 1.81 14.07
CA LEU A 112 2.92 1.04 12.83
C LEU A 112 4.37 0.85 12.34
N GLY A 113 5.35 1.41 13.05
CA GLY A 113 6.77 1.36 12.70
C GLY A 113 7.39 -0.04 12.79
N VAL A 114 8.59 -0.22 12.24
CA VAL A 114 9.34 -1.50 12.32
C VAL A 114 9.75 -1.80 13.76
N GLY A 115 9.56 -3.04 14.22
CA GLY A 115 9.90 -3.46 15.58
C GLY A 115 8.84 -3.13 16.63
N THR A 116 7.66 -2.69 16.19
CA THR A 116 6.49 -2.48 17.06
C THR A 116 5.56 -3.67 17.00
N GLU A 117 4.84 -3.94 18.09
CA GLU A 117 3.94 -5.09 18.18
C GLU A 117 2.86 -5.06 17.08
N GLU A 118 2.17 -3.93 16.94
CA GLU A 118 1.10 -3.79 15.95
C GLU A 118 1.64 -3.77 14.51
N GLY A 119 2.65 -2.95 14.22
CA GLY A 119 3.22 -2.89 12.89
C GLY A 119 3.74 -4.26 12.43
N ASP A 120 4.43 -5.00 13.31
CA ASP A 120 4.97 -6.32 12.96
C ASP A 120 3.86 -7.36 12.81
N ALA A 121 2.80 -7.29 13.61
CA ALA A 121 1.63 -8.15 13.46
C ALA A 121 0.96 -7.94 12.08
N LEU A 122 0.76 -6.68 11.68
CA LEU A 122 0.17 -6.36 10.37
C LEU A 122 1.05 -6.82 9.21
N ARG A 123 2.37 -6.60 9.27
CA ARG A 123 3.31 -7.02 8.21
C ARG A 123 3.41 -8.54 8.05
N ARG A 124 3.17 -9.31 9.12
CA ARG A 124 3.12 -10.79 9.04
C ARG A 124 1.95 -11.28 8.17
N LEU A 125 0.88 -10.49 8.05
CA LEU A 125 -0.31 -10.85 7.26
C LEU A 125 -0.10 -10.62 5.76
N THR A 126 0.95 -9.92 5.34
CA THR A 126 1.21 -9.58 3.93
C THR A 126 1.33 -10.81 3.05
N ALA A 127 2.03 -11.86 3.48
CA ALA A 127 2.18 -13.08 2.69
C ALA A 127 0.82 -13.78 2.46
N ASP A 128 0.02 -13.93 3.52
CA ASP A 128 -1.30 -14.56 3.46
C ASP A 128 -2.26 -13.74 2.59
N LEU A 129 -2.28 -12.41 2.78
CA LEU A 129 -3.16 -11.49 2.06
C LEU A 129 -2.86 -11.47 0.55
N THR A 130 -1.58 -11.36 0.19
CA THR A 130 -1.17 -11.34 -1.23
C THR A 130 -1.37 -12.69 -1.91
N THR A 131 -1.13 -13.80 -1.19
CA THR A 131 -1.39 -15.17 -1.65
C THR A 131 -2.87 -15.40 -1.87
N PHE A 132 -3.72 -15.03 -0.90
CA PHE A 132 -5.17 -15.17 -1.01
C PHE A 132 -5.72 -14.37 -2.19
N ASN A 133 -5.31 -13.11 -2.34
CA ASN A 133 -5.72 -12.28 -3.48
C ASN A 133 -5.34 -12.93 -4.82
N SER A 134 -4.10 -13.40 -4.94
CA SER A 134 -3.60 -14.06 -6.14
C SER A 134 -4.38 -15.32 -6.46
N LEU A 135 -4.70 -16.13 -5.45
CA LEU A 135 -5.51 -17.33 -5.56
C LEU A 135 -6.92 -17.03 -6.06
N VAL A 136 -7.62 -16.06 -5.45
CA VAL A 136 -8.98 -15.70 -5.90
C VAL A 136 -8.97 -15.24 -7.35
N TRP A 137 -8.00 -14.40 -7.75
CA TRP A 137 -7.91 -13.93 -9.13
C TRP A 137 -7.53 -15.03 -10.12
N SER A 138 -6.63 -15.95 -9.77
CA SER A 138 -6.28 -17.07 -10.64
C SER A 138 -7.48 -18.00 -10.82
N THR A 139 -8.18 -18.34 -9.74
CA THR A 139 -9.38 -19.18 -9.79
C THR A 139 -10.47 -18.55 -10.65
N LYS A 140 -10.75 -17.24 -10.50
CA LYS A 140 -11.70 -16.55 -11.38
C LYS A 140 -11.31 -16.63 -12.85
N ARG A 141 -10.03 -16.41 -13.16
CA ARG A 141 -9.52 -16.50 -14.54
C ARG A 141 -9.65 -17.90 -15.12
N GLU A 142 -9.31 -18.92 -14.34
CA GLU A 142 -9.43 -20.33 -14.74
C GLU A 142 -10.88 -20.74 -15.01
N GLN A 143 -11.84 -20.18 -14.26
CA GLN A 143 -13.27 -20.41 -14.43
C GLN A 143 -13.92 -19.48 -15.48
N GLY A 144 -13.16 -18.57 -16.11
CA GLY A 144 -13.71 -17.59 -17.06
C GLY A 144 -14.60 -16.52 -16.40
N ILE A 145 -14.51 -16.36 -15.08
CA ILE A 145 -15.27 -15.38 -14.30
C ILE A 145 -14.54 -14.04 -14.33
N ALA A 146 -15.27 -12.96 -14.63
CA ALA A 146 -14.69 -11.61 -14.54
C ALA A 146 -14.32 -11.28 -13.09
N LEU A 147 -13.22 -10.54 -12.87
CA LEU A 147 -12.71 -10.25 -11.51
C LEU A 147 -13.74 -9.56 -10.61
N ASN A 148 -14.65 -8.80 -11.20
CA ASN A 148 -15.73 -8.09 -10.52
C ASN A 148 -17.01 -8.93 -10.34
N GLN A 149 -17.05 -10.21 -10.70
CA GLN A 149 -18.22 -11.08 -10.51
C GLN A 149 -18.06 -11.93 -9.23
N PRO A 150 -19.17 -12.38 -8.60
CA PRO A 150 -19.11 -13.24 -7.42
C PRO A 150 -18.35 -14.55 -7.65
N ILE A 151 -17.76 -15.08 -6.58
CA ILE A 151 -17.14 -16.41 -6.55
C ILE A 151 -17.57 -17.15 -5.27
N GLU A 152 -18.01 -18.39 -5.44
CA GLU A 152 -18.45 -19.26 -4.35
C GLU A 152 -17.32 -20.19 -3.89
N GLY A 153 -17.40 -20.65 -2.63
CA GLY A 153 -16.54 -21.73 -2.12
C GLY A 153 -15.12 -21.31 -1.75
N MET A 154 -14.81 -20.01 -1.75
CA MET A 154 -13.52 -19.47 -1.31
C MET A 154 -13.52 -19.27 0.21
N ALA A 155 -12.76 -20.11 0.93
CA ALA A 155 -12.57 -19.96 2.36
C ALA A 155 -11.49 -18.90 2.68
N LEU A 156 -11.85 -17.91 3.49
CA LEU A 156 -10.90 -16.92 4.01
C LEU A 156 -10.02 -17.57 5.09
N PRO A 157 -8.67 -17.46 5.03
CA PRO A 157 -7.79 -17.90 6.10
C PRO A 157 -8.12 -17.20 7.43
N GLU A 158 -8.00 -17.92 8.55
CA GLU A 158 -8.27 -17.35 9.89
C GLU A 158 -7.41 -16.13 10.21
N SER A 159 -6.17 -16.10 9.73
CA SER A 159 -5.26 -14.94 9.87
C SER A 159 -5.80 -13.67 9.21
N LEU A 160 -6.62 -13.80 8.18
CA LEU A 160 -7.19 -12.69 7.43
C LEU A 160 -8.59 -12.29 7.88
N GLU A 161 -9.10 -12.86 8.97
CA GLU A 161 -10.39 -12.49 9.57
C GLU A 161 -10.55 -10.97 9.78
N PRO A 162 -9.54 -10.22 10.25
CA PRO A 162 -9.64 -8.77 10.38
C PRO A 162 -9.95 -8.04 9.05
N PHE A 163 -9.59 -8.62 7.91
CA PHE A 163 -9.84 -8.06 6.57
C PHE A 163 -11.09 -8.62 5.90
N ARG A 164 -11.89 -9.46 6.59
CA ARG A 164 -13.10 -10.07 6.01
C ARG A 164 -14.00 -9.06 5.31
N PRO A 165 -14.37 -7.90 5.89
CA PRO A 165 -15.28 -6.97 5.25
C PRO A 165 -14.78 -6.49 3.88
N VAL A 166 -13.50 -6.07 3.82
CA VAL A 166 -12.92 -5.53 2.60
C VAL A 166 -12.63 -6.62 1.57
N LEU A 167 -12.17 -7.80 1.98
CA LEU A 167 -11.90 -8.92 1.08
C LEU A 167 -13.19 -9.51 0.50
N THR A 168 -14.24 -9.64 1.31
CA THR A 168 -15.57 -10.07 0.82
C THR A 168 -16.13 -9.08 -0.19
N SER A 169 -16.02 -7.78 0.08
CA SER A 169 -16.48 -6.73 -0.84
C SER A 169 -15.70 -6.72 -2.15
N MET A 170 -14.36 -6.66 -2.07
CA MET A 170 -13.46 -6.59 -3.24
C MET A 170 -13.61 -7.82 -4.13
N HIS A 171 -13.62 -9.02 -3.54
CA HIS A 171 -13.68 -10.26 -4.31
C HIS A 171 -15.10 -10.76 -4.58
N ARG A 172 -16.14 -10.13 -4.02
CA ARG A 172 -17.52 -10.63 -4.06
C ARG A 172 -17.61 -12.09 -3.63
N LEU A 173 -17.04 -12.39 -2.46
CA LEU A 173 -17.09 -13.73 -1.88
C LEU A 173 -18.54 -14.05 -1.49
N ALA A 174 -19.07 -15.14 -2.02
CA ALA A 174 -20.43 -15.63 -1.78
C ALA A 174 -20.44 -16.89 -0.91
#